data_AF-A0A351ZXK8-F1
#
_entry.id   AF-A0A351ZXK8-F1
#
_cell.length_a   1.000
_cell.length_b   1.000
_cell.length_c   1.000
_cell.angle_alpha   90.00
_cell.angle_beta   90.00
_cell.angle_gamma   90.00
#
_symmetry.space_group_name_H-M   'P 1'
#
loop_
_entity.id
_entity.type
_entity.pdbx_description
1 polymer ?
#
loop_
_entity_poly.entity_id
_entity_poly.type
_entity_poly.pdbx_seq_one_letter_code
_entity_poly.pdbx_strand_id
1 'polypeptide(L)'
;WAAIAFAVMIGATIAISAPEGALMRDVQGTLKPLEHSIVLILMLMFLVMGLIYGRILGTVKSDADVAVMTSDGMATLGGYIVLSFVMAQFIAYFKWSNLGIVTAVSGAEVLRSLQLQGPLLLVAFVVVSMIINLLIASASAKWAIMAPVFVPMFMLMGVSPEATQAAYRVGDSSTNMIAPLLSYIPLILVAMRRYVKESTLGTLLSLMLPYSISTAIVWTLFLLIYVFLGLPLGPGVSAEFIAP
;
A
#
# COMPACT_ATOMS: atom_id res chain seq x y z
N TRP A 1 -28.71 -5.64 -8.40
CA TRP A 1 -28.66 -6.26 -7.06
C TRP A 1 -27.38 -5.95 -6.30
N ALA A 2 -26.19 -6.37 -6.74
CA ALA A 2 -24.93 -6.06 -6.02
C ALA A 2 -24.67 -4.54 -5.85
N ALA A 3 -24.93 -3.74 -6.88
CA ALA A 3 -24.83 -2.27 -6.79
C ALA A 3 -25.83 -1.66 -5.78
N ILE A 4 -27.03 -2.24 -5.68
CA ILE A 4 -28.05 -1.78 -4.70
C ILE A 4 -27.57 -2.13 -3.29
N ALA A 5 -27.06 -3.34 -3.07
CA ALA A 5 -26.51 -3.74 -1.79
C ALA A 5 -25.33 -2.86 -1.36
N PHE A 6 -24.44 -2.52 -2.30
CA PHE A 6 -23.35 -1.58 -2.05
C PHE A 6 -23.87 -0.20 -1.63
N ALA A 7 -24.85 0.35 -2.35
CA ALA A 7 -25.47 1.63 -2.02
C ALA A 7 -26.16 1.60 -0.63
N VAL A 8 -26.85 0.51 -0.30
CA VAL A 8 -27.48 0.31 1.01
C VAL A 8 -26.43 0.24 2.12
N MET A 9 -25.33 -0.48 1.91
CA MET A 9 -24.25 -0.58 2.89
C MET A 9 -23.54 0.76 3.10
N ILE A 10 -23.31 1.54 2.04
CA ILE A 10 -22.81 2.91 2.14
C ILE A 10 -23.79 3.77 2.96
N GLY A 11 -25.08 3.71 2.62
CA GLY A 11 -26.13 4.43 3.34
C GLY A 11 -26.16 4.05 4.83
N ALA A 12 -26.00 2.76 5.15
CA ALA A 12 -25.92 2.27 6.52
C ALA A 12 -24.67 2.79 7.23
N THR A 13 -23.49 2.73 6.60
CA THR A 13 -22.25 3.31 7.16
C THR A 13 -22.39 4.80 7.43
N ILE A 14 -23.02 5.55 6.51
CA ILE A 14 -23.31 6.97 6.72
C ILE A 14 -24.28 7.16 7.87
N ALA A 15 -25.36 6.37 7.95
CA ALA A 15 -26.36 6.49 9.01
C ALA A 15 -25.78 6.23 10.41
N ILE A 16 -24.83 5.30 10.55
CA ILE A 16 -24.17 4.99 11.84
C ILE A 16 -22.97 5.88 12.15
N SER A 17 -22.58 6.80 11.25
CA SER A 17 -21.38 7.64 11.42
C SER A 17 -21.64 9.14 11.33
N ALA A 18 -22.54 9.58 10.44
CA ALA A 18 -22.77 10.99 10.15
C ALA A 18 -23.57 11.74 11.23
N PRO A 19 -24.65 11.19 11.83
CA PRO A 19 -25.41 11.91 12.85
C PRO A 19 -24.57 12.26 14.09
N GLU A 20 -24.97 13.31 14.81
CA GLU A 20 -24.40 13.64 16.12
C GLU A 20 -24.77 12.55 17.13
N GLY A 21 -23.80 12.08 17.92
CA GLY A 21 -23.99 10.96 18.85
C GLY A 21 -24.09 9.57 18.18
N ALA A 22 -23.80 9.46 16.88
CA ALA A 22 -23.83 8.19 16.17
C ALA A 22 -22.76 7.21 16.71
N LEU A 23 -23.03 5.91 16.56
CA LEU A 23 -22.21 4.81 17.12
C LEU A 23 -20.73 4.90 16.73
N MET A 24 -20.44 5.33 15.50
CA MET A 24 -19.07 5.42 14.98
C MET A 24 -18.37 6.75 15.30
N ARG A 25 -18.92 7.55 16.21
CA ARG A 25 -18.25 8.73 16.77
C ARG A 25 -17.66 8.43 18.15
N ASP A 26 -16.49 9.02 18.43
CA ASP A 26 -15.93 8.97 19.77
C ASP A 26 -16.62 9.95 20.73
N VAL A 27 -16.17 10.00 21.99
CA VAL A 27 -16.72 10.89 23.02
C VAL A 27 -16.52 12.37 22.71
N GLN A 28 -15.56 12.71 21.84
CA GLN A 28 -15.31 14.06 21.33
C GLN A 28 -16.13 14.37 20.07
N GLY A 29 -16.92 13.41 19.59
CA GLY A 29 -17.71 13.54 18.36
C GLY A 29 -16.90 13.37 17.08
N THR A 30 -15.65 12.91 17.11
CA THR A 30 -14.83 12.68 15.92
C THR A 30 -15.11 11.32 15.27
N LEU A 31 -14.69 11.14 14.01
CA LEU A 31 -14.89 9.90 13.25
C LEU A 31 -13.78 8.85 13.46
N LYS A 32 -12.95 8.99 14.49
CA LYS A 32 -11.86 8.03 14.78
C LYS A 32 -12.31 6.55 14.83
N PRO A 33 -13.45 6.19 15.44
CA PRO A 33 -13.92 4.80 15.42
C PRO A 33 -14.21 4.29 14.00
N LEU A 34 -14.76 5.14 13.13
CA LEU A 34 -14.95 4.83 11.70
C LEU A 34 -13.61 4.63 11.00
N GLU A 35 -12.66 5.55 11.20
CA GLU A 35 -11.33 5.52 10.59
C GLU A 35 -10.57 4.24 10.95
N HIS A 36 -10.60 3.83 12.22
CA HIS A 36 -9.99 2.59 12.68
C HIS A 36 -10.68 1.32 12.13
N SER A 37 -11.97 1.40 11.84
CA SER A 37 -12.79 0.25 11.41
C SER A 37 -12.99 0.17 9.90
N ILE A 38 -12.49 1.14 9.13
CA ILE A 38 -12.82 1.28 7.70
C ILE A 38 -12.45 0.05 6.88
N VAL A 39 -11.32 -0.61 7.21
CA VAL A 39 -10.87 -1.83 6.52
C VAL A 39 -11.86 -2.98 6.74
N LEU A 40 -12.37 -3.15 7.96
CA LEU A 40 -13.37 -4.16 8.29
C LEU A 40 -14.70 -3.87 7.58
N ILE A 41 -15.12 -2.60 7.55
CA ILE A 41 -16.35 -2.18 6.87
C ILE A 41 -16.26 -2.48 5.37
N LEU A 42 -15.15 -2.14 4.72
CA LEU A 42 -14.92 -2.45 3.30
C LEU A 42 -14.90 -3.96 3.04
N MET A 43 -14.29 -4.74 3.92
CA MET A 43 -14.32 -6.21 3.84
C MET A 43 -15.76 -6.74 3.87
N LEU A 44 -16.59 -6.27 4.81
CA LEU A 44 -18.00 -6.67 4.92
C LEU A 44 -18.80 -6.24 3.69
N MET A 45 -18.56 -5.04 3.16
CA MET A 45 -19.19 -4.55 1.92
C MET A 45 -18.88 -5.48 0.75
N PHE A 46 -17.60 -5.81 0.52
CA PHE A 46 -17.21 -6.69 -0.58
C PHE A 46 -17.70 -8.13 -0.39
N LEU A 47 -17.71 -8.63 0.85
CA LEU A 47 -18.28 -9.94 1.16
C LEU A 47 -19.77 -10.00 0.80
N VAL A 48 -20.57 -9.03 1.27
CA VAL A 48 -22.01 -8.99 0.99
C VAL A 48 -22.29 -8.85 -0.51
N MET A 49 -21.53 -7.98 -1.22
CA MET A 49 -21.65 -7.85 -2.67
C MET A 49 -21.33 -9.16 -3.39
N GLY A 50 -20.24 -9.82 -3.01
CA GLY A 50 -19.83 -11.11 -3.57
C GLY A 50 -20.86 -12.20 -3.35
N LEU A 51 -21.44 -12.28 -2.14
CA LEU A 51 -22.49 -13.24 -1.78
C LEU A 51 -23.76 -13.03 -2.60
N ILE A 52 -24.25 -11.79 -2.70
CA ILE A 52 -25.46 -11.47 -3.46
C ILE A 52 -25.26 -11.80 -4.95
N TYR A 53 -24.12 -11.39 -5.50
CA TYR A 53 -23.78 -11.65 -6.89
C TYR A 53 -23.68 -13.16 -7.16
N GLY A 54 -22.96 -13.90 -6.32
CA GLY A 54 -22.78 -15.34 -6.45
C GLY A 54 -24.09 -16.12 -6.27
N ARG A 55 -24.98 -15.66 -5.38
CA ARG A 55 -26.28 -16.31 -5.16
C ARG A 55 -27.21 -16.16 -6.35
N ILE A 56 -27.20 -15.00 -7.01
CA ILE A 56 -28.01 -14.71 -8.21
C ILE A 56 -27.52 -15.52 -9.41
N LEU A 57 -26.21 -15.62 -9.60
CA LEU A 57 -25.63 -16.44 -10.67
C LEU A 57 -25.65 -17.94 -10.37
N GLY A 58 -26.03 -18.34 -9.15
CA GLY A 58 -26.06 -19.73 -8.72
C GLY A 58 -24.67 -20.36 -8.53
N THR A 59 -23.61 -19.54 -8.44
CA THR A 59 -22.25 -20.00 -8.12
C THR A 59 -22.07 -20.25 -6.61
N VAL A 60 -22.85 -19.56 -5.78
CA VAL A 60 -22.98 -19.83 -4.34
C VAL A 60 -24.36 -20.41 -4.11
N LYS A 61 -24.47 -21.67 -3.69
CA LYS A 61 -25.74 -22.37 -3.47
C LYS A 61 -26.00 -22.64 -1.99
N SER A 62 -24.93 -22.80 -1.22
CA SER A 62 -24.94 -23.14 0.19
C SER A 62 -23.92 -22.30 0.97
N ASP A 63 -24.06 -22.31 2.29
CA ASP A 63 -23.07 -21.82 3.25
C ASP A 63 -21.73 -22.58 3.16
N ALA A 64 -21.77 -23.88 2.82
CA ALA A 64 -20.56 -24.67 2.56
C ALA A 64 -19.73 -24.08 1.40
N ASP A 65 -20.38 -23.62 0.32
CA ASP A 65 -19.67 -22.98 -0.80
C ASP A 65 -18.95 -21.70 -0.35
N VAL A 66 -19.58 -20.92 0.52
CA VAL A 66 -18.97 -19.70 1.09
C VAL A 66 -17.76 -20.05 1.95
N ALA A 67 -17.86 -21.08 2.78
CA ALA A 67 -16.76 -21.54 3.63
C ALA A 67 -15.56 -21.99 2.77
N VAL A 68 -15.81 -22.77 1.70
CA VAL A 68 -14.77 -23.20 0.77
C VAL A 68 -14.12 -22.00 0.07
N MET A 69 -14.91 -21.10 -0.52
CA MET A 69 -14.38 -19.91 -1.22
C MET A 69 -13.54 -19.02 -0.29
N THR A 70 -13.98 -18.86 0.97
CA THR A 70 -13.24 -18.08 1.97
C THR A 70 -11.95 -18.79 2.38
N SER A 71 -12.00 -20.11 2.54
CA SER A 71 -10.82 -20.94 2.83
C SER A 71 -9.78 -20.88 1.71
N ASP A 72 -10.21 -20.97 0.45
CA ASP A 72 -9.34 -20.84 -0.72
C ASP A 72 -8.68 -19.45 -0.77
N GLY A 73 -9.45 -18.39 -0.48
CA GLY A 73 -8.91 -17.05 -0.32
C GLY A 73 -7.82 -16.97 0.76
N MET A 74 -8.07 -17.54 1.94
CA MET A 74 -7.09 -17.61 3.03
C MET A 74 -5.85 -18.43 2.67
N ALA A 75 -6.00 -19.51 1.89
CA ALA A 75 -4.89 -20.34 1.45
C ALA A 75 -3.87 -19.55 0.62
N THR A 76 -4.33 -18.59 -0.19
CA THR A 76 -3.43 -17.72 -0.97
C THR A 76 -2.53 -16.82 -0.10
N LEU A 77 -2.92 -16.59 1.16
CA LEU A 77 -2.16 -15.79 2.12
C LEU A 77 -1.09 -16.59 2.87
N GLY A 78 -0.96 -17.90 2.66
CA GLY A 78 -0.02 -18.76 3.41
C GLY A 78 1.42 -18.23 3.38
N GLY A 79 1.93 -17.85 2.21
CA GLY A 79 3.26 -17.24 2.08
C GLY A 79 3.39 -15.89 2.79
N TYR A 80 2.32 -15.08 2.76
CA TYR A 80 2.28 -13.80 3.46
C TYR A 80 2.28 -13.96 4.99
N ILE A 81 1.59 -14.98 5.52
CA ILE A 81 1.58 -15.28 6.96
C ILE A 81 2.97 -15.68 7.44
N VAL A 82 3.66 -16.58 6.72
CA VAL A 82 5.04 -17.00 7.04
C VAL A 82 5.99 -15.81 7.01
N LEU A 83 5.93 -14.99 5.96
CA LEU A 83 6.72 -13.78 5.87
C LEU A 83 6.45 -12.82 7.04
N SER A 84 5.18 -12.55 7.32
CA SER A 84 4.76 -11.64 8.38
C SER A 84 5.23 -12.14 9.75
N PHE A 85 5.21 -13.45 9.98
CA PHE A 85 5.75 -14.06 11.20
C PHE A 85 7.24 -13.77 11.36
N VAL A 86 8.06 -14.05 10.33
CA VAL A 86 9.52 -13.79 10.37
C VAL A 86 9.81 -12.31 10.54
N MET A 87 9.10 -11.45 9.80
CA MET A 87 9.29 -10.00 9.87
C MET A 87 8.87 -9.42 11.22
N ALA A 88 7.81 -9.94 11.85
CA ALA A 88 7.44 -9.55 13.20
C ALA A 88 8.56 -9.87 14.21
N GLN A 89 9.21 -11.04 14.10
CA GLN A 89 10.37 -11.37 14.93
C GLN A 89 11.57 -10.46 14.65
N PHE A 90 11.87 -10.19 13.37
CA PHE A 90 12.93 -9.26 12.99
C PHE A 90 12.69 -7.88 13.60
N ILE A 91 11.49 -7.30 13.45
CA ILE A 91 11.15 -5.99 14.00
C ILE A 91 11.29 -5.98 15.53
N ALA A 92 10.81 -7.05 16.20
CA ALA A 92 10.93 -7.18 17.64
C ALA A 92 12.40 -7.20 18.11
N TYR A 93 13.25 -8.02 17.48
CA TYR A 93 14.68 -8.10 17.83
C TYR A 93 15.47 -6.86 17.41
N PHE A 94 15.13 -6.23 16.28
CA PHE A 94 15.74 -4.99 15.80
C PHE A 94 15.46 -3.82 16.74
N LYS A 95 14.23 -3.77 17.30
CA LYS A 95 13.86 -2.84 18.37
C LYS A 95 14.57 -3.17 19.68
N TRP A 96 14.50 -4.42 20.13
CA TRP A 96 15.07 -4.86 21.42
C TRP A 96 16.59 -4.66 21.50
N SER A 97 17.31 -4.92 20.41
CA SER A 97 18.76 -4.73 20.32
C SER A 97 19.20 -3.25 20.20
N ASN A 98 18.25 -2.31 20.12
CA ASN A 98 18.48 -0.89 19.80
C ASN A 98 19.13 -0.64 18.42
N LEU A 99 19.34 -1.66 17.59
CA LEU A 99 19.88 -1.50 16.23
C LEU A 99 19.00 -0.60 15.37
N GLY A 100 17.67 -0.61 15.58
CA GLY A 100 16.78 0.31 14.90
C GLY A 100 17.03 1.78 15.21
N ILE A 101 17.30 2.10 16.47
CA ILE A 101 17.61 3.47 16.91
C ILE A 101 18.96 3.89 16.34
N VAL A 102 19.98 3.05 16.47
CA VAL A 102 21.34 3.34 15.94
C VAL A 102 21.28 3.56 14.43
N THR A 103 20.62 2.67 13.69
CA THR A 103 20.50 2.77 12.23
C THR A 103 19.75 4.03 11.82
N ALA A 104 18.66 4.37 12.53
CA ALA A 104 17.87 5.57 12.24
C ALA A 104 18.67 6.86 12.48
N VAL A 105 19.38 6.96 13.61
CA VAL A 105 20.16 8.15 13.96
C VAL A 105 21.35 8.31 13.01
N SER A 106 22.16 7.26 12.82
CA SER A 106 23.32 7.32 11.91
C SER A 106 22.89 7.56 10.46
N GLY A 107 21.79 6.95 10.01
CA GLY A 107 21.25 7.22 8.68
C GLY A 107 20.76 8.66 8.53
N ALA A 108 20.08 9.21 9.53
CA ALA A 108 19.65 10.61 9.53
C ALA A 108 20.86 11.56 9.49
N GLU A 109 21.96 11.27 10.19
CA GLU A 109 23.20 12.05 10.12
C GLU A 109 23.80 12.05 8.71
N VAL A 110 23.82 10.89 8.03
CA VAL A 110 24.26 10.79 6.63
C VAL A 110 23.36 11.61 5.72
N LEU A 111 22.03 11.52 5.88
CA LEU A 111 21.10 12.32 5.07
C LEU A 111 21.27 13.82 5.31
N ARG A 112 21.51 14.24 6.55
CA ARG A 112 21.81 15.64 6.90
C ARG A 112 23.11 16.12 6.29
N SER A 113 24.17 15.30 6.30
CA SER A 113 25.46 15.67 5.70
C SER A 113 25.38 15.80 4.17
N LEU A 114 24.49 15.03 3.53
CA LEU A 114 24.13 15.16 2.12
C LEU A 114 23.14 16.30 1.82
N GLN A 115 22.68 17.03 2.85
CA GLN A 115 21.66 18.08 2.74
C GLN A 115 20.33 17.59 2.13
N LEU A 116 20.02 16.31 2.29
CA LEU A 116 18.75 15.73 1.84
C LEU A 116 17.66 16.01 2.89
N GLN A 117 16.83 17.02 2.62
CA GLN A 117 15.75 17.44 3.52
C GLN A 117 14.43 17.65 2.76
N GLY A 118 13.32 17.55 3.48
CA GLY A 118 11.98 17.88 2.99
C GLY A 118 11.63 17.15 1.69
N PRO A 119 11.15 17.86 0.64
CA PRO A 119 10.72 17.25 -0.61
C PRO A 119 11.80 16.43 -1.32
N LEU A 120 13.08 16.85 -1.25
CA LEU A 120 14.19 16.15 -1.91
C LEU A 120 14.42 14.76 -1.29
N LEU A 121 14.22 14.64 0.03
CA LEU A 121 14.32 13.36 0.73
C LEU A 121 13.24 12.36 0.26
N LEU A 122 12.01 12.84 0.01
CA LEU A 122 10.93 12.02 -0.52
C LEU A 122 11.25 11.53 -1.94
N VAL A 123 11.80 12.39 -2.81
CA VAL A 123 12.22 11.98 -4.17
C VAL A 123 13.32 10.92 -4.10
N ALA A 124 14.33 11.12 -3.26
CA ALA A 124 15.40 10.14 -3.07
C ALA A 124 14.83 8.78 -2.64
N PHE A 125 13.84 8.78 -1.74
CA PHE A 125 13.20 7.56 -1.29
C PHE A 125 12.34 6.87 -2.36
N VAL A 126 11.63 7.65 -3.19
CA VAL A 126 10.93 7.11 -4.36
C VAL A 126 11.91 6.36 -5.26
N VAL A 127 13.06 6.96 -5.57
CA VAL A 127 14.10 6.33 -6.41
C VAL A 127 14.64 5.05 -5.78
N VAL A 128 14.93 5.05 -4.47
CA VAL A 128 15.36 3.84 -3.74
C VAL A 128 14.30 2.74 -3.84
N SER A 129 13.02 3.08 -3.61
CA SER A 129 11.91 2.13 -3.72
C SER A 129 11.79 1.56 -5.14
N MET A 130 11.91 2.41 -6.17
CA MET A 130 11.90 1.99 -7.58
C MET A 130 13.00 0.99 -7.91
N ILE A 131 14.22 1.20 -7.42
CA ILE A 131 15.38 0.31 -7.64
C ILE A 131 15.14 -1.03 -6.95
N ILE A 132 14.74 -1.01 -5.67
CA ILE A 132 14.48 -2.24 -4.92
C ILE A 132 13.34 -3.03 -5.56
N ASN A 133 12.34 -2.34 -6.12
CA ASN A 133 11.21 -2.99 -6.78
C ASN A 133 11.59 -3.82 -8.01
N LEU A 134 12.67 -3.47 -8.72
CA LEU A 134 13.18 -4.30 -9.83
C LEU A 134 13.69 -5.67 -9.35
N LEU A 135 14.09 -5.77 -8.08
CA LEU A 135 14.66 -6.97 -7.46
C LEU A 135 13.66 -7.76 -6.61
N ILE A 136 12.73 -7.06 -5.96
CA ILE A 136 11.75 -7.67 -5.05
C ILE A 136 10.36 -7.26 -5.52
N ALA A 137 9.65 -8.15 -6.19
CA ALA A 137 8.34 -7.85 -6.76
C ALA A 137 7.25 -7.61 -5.71
N SER A 138 7.33 -8.28 -4.55
CA SER A 138 6.29 -8.17 -3.52
C SER A 138 6.32 -6.81 -2.80
N ALA A 139 5.23 -6.06 -2.89
CA ALA A 139 5.06 -4.78 -2.20
C ALA A 139 5.07 -4.96 -0.66
N SER A 140 4.50 -6.04 -0.15
CA SER A 140 4.49 -6.29 1.29
C SER A 140 5.85 -6.72 1.82
N ALA A 141 6.60 -7.53 1.05
CA ALA A 141 7.94 -7.97 1.45
C ALA A 141 8.95 -6.81 1.49
N LYS A 142 8.95 -5.97 0.46
CA LYS A 142 9.78 -4.76 0.43
C LYS A 142 9.48 -3.85 1.60
N TRP A 143 8.21 -3.50 1.81
CA TRP A 143 7.83 -2.59 2.89
C TRP A 143 8.15 -3.16 4.27
N ALA A 144 8.00 -4.46 4.48
CA ALA A 144 8.32 -5.08 5.76
C ALA A 144 9.81 -4.89 6.15
N ILE A 145 10.71 -4.85 5.16
CA ILE A 145 12.16 -4.64 5.37
C ILE A 145 12.48 -3.15 5.46
N MET A 146 11.88 -2.33 4.58
CA MET A 146 12.19 -0.91 4.48
C MET A 146 11.61 -0.10 5.63
N ALA A 147 10.35 -0.37 6.03
CA ALA A 147 9.65 0.45 7.01
C ALA A 147 10.37 0.55 8.37
N PRO A 148 10.87 -0.55 8.98
CA PRO A 148 11.55 -0.49 10.26
C PRO A 148 12.84 0.34 10.26
N VAL A 149 13.44 0.55 9.08
CA VAL A 149 14.69 1.30 8.90
C VAL A 149 14.41 2.75 8.51
N PHE A 150 13.62 2.96 7.45
CA PHE A 150 13.42 4.27 6.86
C PHE A 150 12.39 5.12 7.60
N VAL A 151 11.32 4.53 8.16
CA VAL A 151 10.28 5.32 8.85
C VAL A 151 10.86 6.05 10.06
N PRO A 152 11.56 5.39 11.01
CA PRO A 152 12.14 6.10 12.15
C PRO A 152 13.20 7.12 11.73
N MET A 153 14.02 6.79 10.72
CA MET A 153 15.02 7.69 10.17
C MET A 153 14.39 8.97 9.61
N PHE A 154 13.29 8.85 8.87
CA PHE A 154 12.60 9.96 8.23
C PHE A 154 11.83 10.81 9.24
N MET A 155 11.30 10.19 10.30
CA MET A 155 10.73 10.93 11.44
C MET A 155 11.78 11.84 12.10
N LEU A 156 13.04 11.37 12.27
CA LEU A 156 14.14 12.22 12.76
C LEU A 156 14.53 13.35 11.79
N MET A 157 14.11 13.24 10.52
CA MET A 157 14.29 14.25 9.47
C MET A 157 13.05 15.14 9.28
N GLY A 158 12.03 15.02 10.15
CA GLY A 158 10.82 15.83 10.10
C GLY A 158 9.77 15.35 9.08
N VAL A 159 9.89 14.12 8.58
CA VAL A 159 8.96 13.52 7.62
C VAL A 159 8.09 12.47 8.32
N SER A 160 6.77 12.56 8.13
CA SER A 160 5.81 11.64 8.74
C SER A 160 5.95 10.19 8.22
N PRO A 161 5.57 9.19 9.04
CA PRO A 161 5.42 7.81 8.58
C PRO A 161 4.52 7.69 7.33
N GLU A 162 3.46 8.49 7.27
CA GLU A 162 2.48 8.47 6.20
C GLU A 162 3.04 9.06 4.91
N ALA A 163 3.82 10.15 4.98
CA ALA A 163 4.56 10.68 3.82
C ALA A 163 5.61 9.68 3.33
N THR A 164 6.31 9.02 4.25
CA THR A 164 7.29 7.97 3.93
C THR A 164 6.61 6.80 3.22
N GLN A 165 5.47 6.34 3.73
CA GLN A 165 4.68 5.28 3.10
C GLN A 165 4.12 5.70 1.74
N ALA A 166 3.65 6.95 1.59
CA ALA A 166 3.20 7.48 0.31
C ALA A 166 4.32 7.48 -0.73
N ALA A 167 5.51 7.99 -0.38
CA ALA A 167 6.69 7.95 -1.25
C ALA A 167 7.09 6.52 -1.63
N TYR A 168 7.07 5.59 -0.67
CA TYR A 168 7.29 4.17 -0.95
C TYR A 168 6.30 3.63 -1.99
N ARG A 169 5.00 3.90 -1.82
CA ARG A 169 3.94 3.43 -2.73
C ARG A 169 4.08 4.01 -4.13
N VAL A 170 4.51 5.27 -4.27
CA VAL A 170 4.84 5.87 -5.58
C VAL A 170 5.99 5.09 -6.24
N GLY A 171 7.07 4.81 -5.52
CA GLY A 171 8.22 4.11 -6.10
C GLY A 171 7.96 2.63 -6.42
N ASP A 172 7.28 1.90 -5.53
CA ASP A 172 6.94 0.48 -5.68
C ASP A 172 6.14 0.22 -6.95
N SER A 173 5.17 1.09 -7.21
CA SER A 173 4.26 0.95 -8.34
C SER A 173 4.85 1.45 -9.66
N SER A 174 5.70 2.47 -9.65
CA SER A 174 6.24 3.11 -10.86
C SER A 174 7.07 2.16 -11.73
N THR A 175 7.81 1.21 -11.13
CA THR A 175 8.67 0.26 -11.87
C THR A 175 8.09 -1.14 -12.01
N ASN A 176 6.86 -1.41 -11.54
CA ASN A 176 6.23 -2.73 -11.65
C ASN A 176 6.13 -3.22 -13.10
N MET A 177 5.87 -2.29 -14.04
CA MET A 177 5.73 -2.61 -15.46
C MET A 177 7.02 -3.12 -16.12
N ILE A 178 8.17 -2.83 -15.51
CA ILE A 178 9.48 -3.22 -16.01
C ILE A 178 10.24 -4.16 -15.06
N ALA A 179 9.59 -4.59 -13.97
CA ALA A 179 10.18 -5.49 -12.99
C ALA A 179 10.20 -6.93 -13.58
N PRO A 180 11.39 -7.48 -13.92
CA PRO A 180 11.48 -8.78 -14.61
C PRO A 180 11.06 -9.95 -13.73
N LEU A 181 11.12 -9.77 -12.40
CA LEU A 181 10.79 -10.79 -11.40
C LEU A 181 9.31 -10.78 -10.99
N LEU A 182 8.49 -9.92 -11.61
CA LEU A 182 7.05 -9.89 -11.35
C LEU A 182 6.40 -11.15 -11.95
N SER A 183 5.70 -11.92 -11.10
CA SER A 183 5.14 -13.23 -11.45
C SER A 183 4.14 -13.22 -12.61
N TYR A 184 3.55 -12.07 -12.93
CA TYR A 184 2.57 -11.90 -14.01
C TYR A 184 3.20 -11.65 -15.40
N ILE A 185 4.50 -11.36 -15.48
CA ILE A 185 5.19 -11.06 -16.74
C ILE A 185 5.04 -12.18 -17.79
N PRO A 186 5.18 -13.48 -17.45
CA PRO A 186 4.95 -14.56 -18.42
C PRO A 186 3.52 -14.57 -18.98
N LEU A 187 2.51 -14.30 -18.14
CA LEU A 187 1.11 -14.24 -18.56
C LEU A 187 0.88 -13.07 -19.54
N ILE A 188 1.42 -11.89 -19.24
CA ILE A 188 1.36 -10.72 -20.11
C ILE A 188 2.04 -11.00 -21.45
N LEU A 189 3.21 -11.65 -21.43
CA LEU A 189 3.93 -12.01 -22.65
C LEU A 189 3.14 -12.99 -23.52
N VAL A 190 2.49 -14.00 -22.92
CA VAL A 190 1.60 -14.92 -23.65
C VAL A 190 0.42 -14.17 -24.28
N ALA A 191 -0.18 -13.22 -23.56
CA ALA A 191 -1.25 -12.38 -24.10
C ALA A 191 -0.76 -11.50 -25.27
N MET A 192 0.41 -10.88 -25.15
CA MET A 192 1.03 -10.06 -26.20
C MET A 192 1.33 -10.88 -27.46
N ARG A 193 1.84 -12.11 -27.29
CA ARG A 193 2.14 -13.03 -28.40
C ARG A 193 0.93 -13.47 -29.21
N ARG A 194 -0.30 -13.33 -28.66
CA ARG A 194 -1.53 -13.56 -29.43
C ARG A 194 -1.70 -12.55 -30.56
N TYR A 195 -1.21 -11.33 -30.38
CA TYR A 195 -1.32 -10.24 -31.36
C TYR A 195 -0.01 -10.03 -32.13
N VAL A 196 1.13 -10.14 -31.46
CA VAL A 196 2.46 -9.93 -32.05
C VAL A 196 3.35 -11.13 -31.71
N LYS A 197 3.37 -12.12 -32.62
CA LYS A 197 3.98 -13.45 -32.40
C LYS A 197 5.46 -13.40 -32.00
N GLU A 198 6.23 -12.48 -32.59
CA GLU A 198 7.68 -12.32 -32.36
C GLU A 198 8.04 -11.57 -31.06
N SER A 199 7.07 -11.29 -30.20
CA SER A 199 7.32 -10.54 -28.96
C SER A 199 8.18 -11.33 -27.98
N THR A 200 9.21 -10.67 -27.47
CA THR A 200 10.12 -11.18 -26.43
C THR A 200 9.90 -10.43 -25.12
N LEU A 201 10.53 -10.91 -24.03
CA LEU A 201 10.60 -10.15 -22.78
C LEU A 201 11.22 -8.76 -23.02
N GLY A 202 12.29 -8.67 -23.82
CA GLY A 202 12.90 -7.38 -24.18
C GLY A 202 11.94 -6.45 -24.92
N THR A 203 11.11 -6.99 -25.84
CA THR A 203 10.08 -6.22 -26.53
C THR A 203 9.07 -5.62 -25.54
N LEU A 204 8.60 -6.42 -24.57
CA LEU A 204 7.69 -5.97 -23.53
C LEU A 204 8.32 -4.90 -22.64
N LEU A 205 9.53 -5.14 -22.13
CA LEU A 205 10.22 -4.20 -21.24
C LEU A 205 10.52 -2.88 -21.94
N SER A 206 11.02 -2.91 -23.17
CA SER A 206 11.28 -1.70 -23.96
C SER A 206 10.01 -0.92 -24.26
N LEU A 207 8.89 -1.61 -24.50
CA LEU A 207 7.58 -0.97 -24.70
C LEU A 207 7.06 -0.32 -23.41
N MET A 208 7.27 -0.96 -22.25
CA MET A 208 6.79 -0.49 -20.95
C MET A 208 7.69 0.56 -20.29
N LEU A 209 8.97 0.62 -20.67
CA LEU A 209 9.94 1.58 -20.12
C LEU A 209 9.48 3.04 -20.19
N PRO A 210 8.99 3.59 -21.34
CA PRO A 210 8.51 4.97 -21.38
C PRO A 210 7.30 5.21 -20.46
N TYR A 211 6.43 4.21 -20.28
CA TYR A 211 5.28 4.30 -19.35
C TYR A 211 5.75 4.31 -17.89
N SER A 212 6.73 3.46 -17.55
CA SER A 212 7.32 3.42 -16.22
C SER A 212 8.00 4.75 -15.86
N ILE A 213 8.80 5.31 -16.77
CA ILE A 213 9.45 6.62 -16.58
C ILE A 213 8.42 7.73 -16.45
N SER A 214 7.42 7.76 -17.34
CA SER A 214 6.36 8.79 -17.30
C SER A 214 5.56 8.72 -16.01
N THR A 215 5.21 7.51 -15.56
CA THR A 215 4.52 7.27 -14.30
C THR A 215 5.36 7.73 -13.12
N ALA A 216 6.65 7.37 -13.08
CA ALA A 216 7.57 7.80 -12.03
C ALA A 216 7.64 9.32 -11.92
N ILE A 217 7.78 10.03 -13.04
CA ILE A 217 7.86 11.50 -13.07
C ILE A 217 6.54 12.11 -12.62
N VAL A 218 5.43 11.77 -13.27
CA VAL A 218 4.11 12.37 -12.98
C VAL A 218 3.69 12.10 -11.54
N TRP A 219 3.91 10.89 -11.06
CA TRP A 219 3.47 10.50 -9.72
C TRP A 219 4.35 11.08 -8.63
N THR A 220 5.66 11.20 -8.86
CA THR A 220 6.56 11.93 -7.96
C THR A 220 6.19 13.41 -7.92
N LEU A 221 5.96 14.05 -9.07
CA LEU A 221 5.50 15.45 -9.11
C LEU A 221 4.18 15.63 -8.38
N PHE A 222 3.23 14.72 -8.57
CA PHE A 222 1.96 14.73 -7.83
C PHE A 222 2.20 14.67 -6.33
N LEU A 223 3.04 13.75 -5.83
CA LEU A 223 3.40 13.66 -4.41
C LEU A 223 4.01 14.98 -3.91
N LEU A 224 4.96 15.56 -4.65
CA LEU A 224 5.62 16.80 -4.26
C LEU A 224 4.64 17.98 -4.19
N ILE A 225 3.76 18.10 -5.19
CA ILE A 225 2.70 19.14 -5.20
C ILE A 225 1.76 18.93 -4.01
N TYR A 226 1.36 17.69 -3.74
CA TYR A 226 0.46 17.36 -2.64
C TYR A 226 1.04 17.76 -1.28
N VAL A 227 2.31 17.41 -1.04
CA VAL A 227 3.05 17.76 0.18
C VAL A 227 3.30 19.26 0.26
N PHE A 228 3.67 19.91 -0.86
CA PHE A 228 3.91 21.35 -0.92
C PHE A 228 2.65 22.17 -0.60
N LEU A 229 1.49 21.70 -1.04
CA LEU A 229 0.20 22.32 -0.73
C LEU A 229 -0.26 22.06 0.72
N GLY A 230 0.50 21.29 1.51
CA GLY A 230 0.15 20.96 2.90
C GLY A 230 -1.14 20.14 3.00
N LEU A 231 -1.53 19.44 1.95
CA LEU A 231 -2.76 18.68 1.93
C LEU A 231 -2.64 17.46 2.86
N PRO A 232 -3.71 17.13 3.61
CA PRO A 232 -3.68 16.01 4.54
C PRO A 232 -3.59 14.69 3.76
N LEU A 233 -2.57 13.87 4.05
CA LEU A 233 -2.38 12.56 3.39
C LEU A 233 -3.45 11.53 3.80
N GLY A 234 -4.14 11.81 4.90
CA GLY A 234 -5.30 11.09 5.40
C GLY A 234 -6.06 11.96 6.41
N PRO A 235 -7.20 11.49 6.96
CA PRO A 235 -7.99 12.26 7.91
C PRO A 235 -7.14 12.77 9.09
N GLY A 236 -6.92 14.09 9.16
CA GLY A 236 -6.14 14.72 10.22
C GLY A 236 -4.62 14.44 10.21
N VAL A 237 -4.05 13.93 9.11
CA VAL A 237 -2.63 13.57 9.03
C VAL A 237 -1.86 14.47 8.06
N SER A 238 -0.83 15.17 8.56
CA SER A 238 0.08 16.00 7.77
C SER A 238 1.28 15.22 7.23
N ALA A 239 1.89 15.71 6.15
CA ALA A 239 3.12 15.15 5.61
C ALA A 239 4.35 15.46 6.50
N GLU A 240 4.33 16.59 7.20
CA GLU A 240 5.37 16.97 8.15
C GLU A 240 5.19 16.26 9.49
N PHE A 241 6.31 15.84 10.07
CA PHE A 241 6.38 15.29 11.41
C PHE A 241 7.03 16.29 12.35
N ILE A 242 6.25 16.78 13.30
CA ILE A 242 6.76 17.55 14.43
C ILE A 242 6.89 16.54 15.58
N ALA A 243 8.13 16.25 15.98
CA ALA A 243 8.36 15.38 17.13
C ALA A 243 7.69 15.99 18.37
N PRO A 244 7.01 15.18 19.21
CA PRO A 244 6.46 15.65 20.48
C PRO A 244 7.57 16.09 21.45
#